data_AF-A0A368VNX5-F1
#
_entry.id   AF-A0A368VNX5-F1
#
_cell.length_a   1.000
_cell.length_b   1.000
_cell.length_c   1.000
_cell.angle_alpha   90.00
_cell.angle_beta   90.00
_cell.angle_gamma   90.00
#
_symmetry.space_group_name_H-M   'P 1'
#
loop_
_entity.id
_entity.type
_entity.pdbx_description
1 polymer ?
#
loop_
_entity_poly.entity_id
_entity_poly.type
_entity_poly.pdbx_seq_one_letter_code
_entity_poly.pdbx_strand_id
1 'polypeptide(L)'
;MGLRDSRLPGAGDAQHWLETNGYATAVRNSGGAAVPLDLGVINISLILPKASGRSSHFHQDFEKMYELIRNALQESGCLVDKGEIKGAYCPGDFDLSINGLKFCGIAQRRQTNAYIVQAFVVAEGSGKERAQLVRSFYDRAAIGEGPFNHPVVTDDRTASLEELTGLGPGAGRLFVDAVKRVVLMQETEEALREAEIQLCLPASEQILDMVNVLRKRYAIQS
;
A
#
# COMPACT_ATOMS: atom_id res chain seq x y z
N MET A 1 -0.13 10.07 -3.38
CA MET A 1 -1.02 10.28 -4.55
C MET A 1 -0.52 9.47 -5.73
N GLY A 2 -1.43 8.98 -6.58
CA GLY A 2 -1.09 8.45 -7.90
C GLY A 2 -1.06 9.54 -8.97
N LEU A 3 -0.61 9.18 -10.19
CA LEU A 3 -0.48 10.12 -11.32
C LEU A 3 -1.80 10.72 -11.80
N ARG A 4 -2.94 10.02 -11.58
CA ARG A 4 -4.26 10.57 -11.92
C ARG A 4 -4.69 11.60 -10.88
N ASP A 5 -4.49 11.30 -9.59
CA ASP A 5 -4.80 12.23 -8.51
C ASP A 5 -4.04 13.54 -8.66
N SER A 6 -2.76 13.49 -9.05
CA SER A 6 -1.90 14.67 -9.25
C SER A 6 -2.32 15.55 -10.44
N ARG A 7 -3.25 15.10 -11.28
CA ARG A 7 -3.76 15.81 -12.45
C ARG A 7 -5.18 16.32 -12.26
N LEU A 8 -5.79 16.08 -11.09
CA LEU A 8 -7.10 16.62 -10.79
C LEU A 8 -7.02 18.15 -10.68
N PRO A 9 -8.08 18.89 -11.08
CA PRO A 9 -8.03 20.35 -11.16
C PRO A 9 -7.62 21.05 -9.85
N GLY A 10 -8.07 20.54 -8.70
CA GLY A 10 -7.74 21.08 -7.38
C GLY A 10 -6.60 20.33 -6.67
N ALA A 11 -5.80 19.52 -7.38
CA ALA A 11 -4.75 18.71 -6.75
C ALA A 11 -3.71 19.56 -5.99
N GLY A 12 -3.38 20.75 -6.51
CA GLY A 12 -2.47 21.70 -5.85
C GLY A 12 -3.03 22.20 -4.51
N ASP A 13 -4.29 22.64 -4.50
CA ASP A 13 -4.96 23.10 -3.27
C ASP A 13 -5.13 21.98 -2.25
N ALA A 14 -5.49 20.77 -2.71
CA ALA A 14 -5.61 19.59 -1.86
C ALA A 14 -4.25 19.19 -1.25
N GLN A 15 -3.17 19.28 -2.03
CA GLN A 15 -1.80 19.08 -1.54
C GLN A 15 -1.45 20.12 -0.47
N HIS A 16 -1.69 21.41 -0.74
CA HIS A 16 -1.37 22.48 0.20
C HIS A 16 -2.14 22.34 1.53
N TRP A 17 -3.42 21.92 1.44
CA TRP A 17 -4.23 21.61 2.61
C TRP A 17 -3.63 20.46 3.43
N LEU A 18 -3.22 19.36 2.79
CA LEU A 18 -2.56 18.24 3.48
C LEU A 18 -1.27 18.70 4.20
N GLU A 19 -0.44 19.49 3.52
CA GLU A 19 0.82 20.02 4.08
C GLU A 19 0.59 20.93 5.28
N THR A 20 -0.42 21.79 5.22
CA THR A 20 -0.83 22.66 6.34
C THR A 20 -1.35 21.86 7.54
N ASN A 21 -1.90 20.66 7.31
CA ASN A 21 -2.33 19.74 8.37
C ASN A 21 -1.21 18.79 8.84
N GLY A 22 0.05 19.04 8.45
CA GLY A 22 1.21 18.29 8.92
C GLY A 22 1.53 17.02 8.11
N TYR A 23 0.87 16.80 6.97
CA TYR A 23 1.18 15.67 6.10
C TYR A 23 2.22 16.03 5.04
N ALA A 24 3.26 15.21 4.90
CA ALA A 24 4.08 15.24 3.70
C ALA A 24 3.33 14.57 2.55
N THR A 25 3.40 15.16 1.36
CA THR A 25 2.77 14.61 0.16
C THR A 25 3.81 14.13 -0.85
N ALA A 26 3.43 13.13 -1.64
CA ALA A 26 4.24 12.62 -2.74
C ALA A 26 3.36 12.03 -3.84
N VAL A 27 3.80 12.18 -5.09
CA VAL A 27 3.22 11.50 -6.25
C VAL A 27 4.10 10.31 -6.59
N ARG A 28 3.52 9.11 -6.55
CA ARG A 28 4.26 7.88 -6.87
C ARG A 28 4.17 7.56 -8.36
N ASN A 29 5.21 6.88 -8.84
CA ASN A 29 5.33 6.48 -10.24
C ASN A 29 4.53 5.22 -10.60
N SER A 30 4.04 4.48 -9.59
CA SER A 30 3.11 3.37 -9.76
C SER A 30 1.68 3.91 -9.90
N GLY A 31 0.82 3.11 -10.52
CA GLY A 31 -0.60 3.45 -10.63
C GLY A 31 -1.33 3.48 -9.28
N GLY A 32 -2.66 3.54 -9.35
CA GLY A 32 -3.55 3.59 -8.20
C GLY A 32 -3.89 5.00 -7.74
N ALA A 33 -4.63 5.09 -6.64
CA ALA A 33 -5.22 6.31 -6.11
C ALA A 33 -4.53 6.76 -4.79
N ALA A 34 -5.06 7.78 -4.13
CA ALA A 34 -4.52 8.30 -2.89
C ALA A 34 -4.54 7.23 -1.77
N VAL A 35 -3.42 7.12 -1.04
CA VAL A 35 -3.24 6.21 0.10
C VAL A 35 -2.55 7.02 1.20
N PRO A 36 -3.14 7.14 2.39
CA PRO A 36 -2.50 7.76 3.54
C PRO A 36 -1.51 6.79 4.18
N LEU A 37 -0.36 7.29 4.60
CA LEU A 37 0.69 6.53 5.27
C LEU A 37 1.06 7.22 6.57
N ASP A 38 1.08 6.45 7.65
CA ASP A 38 1.44 6.88 9.00
C ASP A 38 2.05 5.68 9.77
N LEU A 39 2.33 5.86 11.06
CA LEU A 39 2.98 4.83 11.90
C LEU A 39 2.12 3.56 12.09
N GLY A 40 0.80 3.66 11.92
CA GLY A 40 -0.12 2.51 11.99
C GLY A 40 -0.28 1.79 10.66
N VAL A 41 0.46 2.17 9.61
CA VAL A 41 0.43 1.52 8.29
C VAL A 41 1.74 0.77 8.03
N ILE A 42 1.65 -0.54 7.83
CA ILE A 42 2.78 -1.39 7.48
C ILE A 42 2.87 -1.52 5.95
N ASN A 43 4.05 -1.25 5.39
CA ASN A 43 4.32 -1.43 3.97
C ASN A 43 5.21 -2.67 3.75
N ILE A 44 4.76 -3.59 2.90
CA ILE A 44 5.49 -4.81 2.55
C ILE A 44 5.87 -4.74 1.07
N SER A 45 7.09 -5.13 0.71
CA SER A 45 7.54 -5.21 -0.68
C SER A 45 8.25 -6.54 -0.93
N LEU A 46 7.72 -7.34 -1.86
CA LEU A 46 8.38 -8.54 -2.39
C LEU A 46 9.07 -8.16 -3.69
N ILE A 47 10.40 -8.17 -3.69
CA ILE A 47 11.23 -7.85 -4.86
C ILE A 47 11.69 -9.18 -5.45
N LEU A 48 11.21 -9.50 -6.65
CA LEU A 48 11.36 -10.83 -7.25
C LEU A 48 12.00 -10.73 -8.65
N PRO A 49 12.90 -11.65 -9.01
CA PRO A 49 13.49 -11.67 -10.33
C PRO A 49 12.43 -11.99 -11.38
N LYS A 50 12.55 -11.36 -12.55
CA LYS A 50 11.69 -11.67 -13.68
C LYS A 50 12.26 -12.91 -14.40
N ALA A 51 11.51 -14.01 -14.41
CA ALA A 51 11.90 -15.22 -15.13
C ALA A 51 12.12 -14.95 -16.63
N SER A 52 13.07 -15.65 -17.23
CA SER A 52 13.42 -15.58 -18.65
C SER A 52 12.25 -16.04 -19.52
N GLY A 53 11.37 -15.13 -19.93
CA GLY A 53 10.21 -15.43 -20.76
C GLY A 53 9.11 -14.38 -20.63
N ARG A 54 8.16 -14.38 -21.58
CA ARG A 54 6.94 -13.55 -21.49
C ARG A 54 5.96 -14.20 -20.50
N SER A 55 6.27 -14.20 -19.20
CA SER A 55 5.28 -14.61 -18.21
C SER A 55 4.21 -13.52 -18.07
N SER A 56 3.00 -13.83 -18.53
CA SER A 56 1.78 -13.04 -18.37
C SER A 56 1.11 -13.27 -17.00
N HIS A 57 1.84 -13.83 -16.03
CA HIS A 57 1.31 -14.31 -14.74
C HIS A 57 1.14 -13.21 -13.69
N PHE A 58 0.65 -12.02 -14.07
CA PHE A 58 0.45 -10.90 -13.14
C PHE A 58 -0.37 -11.30 -11.92
N HIS A 59 -1.48 -12.03 -12.16
CA HIS A 59 -2.36 -12.51 -11.11
C HIS A 59 -1.61 -13.37 -10.07
N GLN A 60 -0.72 -14.27 -10.51
CA GLN A 60 0.07 -15.12 -9.62
C GLN A 60 1.05 -14.32 -8.75
N ASP A 61 1.53 -13.17 -9.23
CA ASP A 61 2.41 -12.30 -8.43
C ASP A 61 1.64 -11.67 -7.25
N PHE A 62 0.40 -11.24 -7.48
CA PHE A 62 -0.49 -10.75 -6.42
C PHE A 62 -0.89 -11.86 -5.44
N GLU A 63 -1.13 -13.08 -5.94
CA GLU A 63 -1.42 -14.24 -5.09
C GLU A 63 -0.33 -14.49 -4.05
N LYS A 64 0.95 -14.32 -4.39
CA LYS A 64 2.05 -14.49 -3.42
C LYS A 64 1.93 -13.55 -2.23
N MET A 65 1.60 -12.28 -2.47
CA MET A 65 1.41 -11.29 -1.39
C MET A 65 0.14 -11.59 -0.59
N TYR A 66 -0.95 -11.97 -1.27
CA TYR A 66 -2.18 -12.40 -0.60
C TYR A 66 -1.93 -13.60 0.33
N GLU A 67 -1.30 -14.65 -0.16
CA GLU A 67 -0.99 -15.86 0.61
C GLU A 67 -0.08 -15.56 1.80
N LEU A 68 0.93 -14.69 1.63
CA LEU A 68 1.79 -14.24 2.73
C LEU A 68 0.97 -13.57 3.84
N ILE A 69 0.09 -12.62 3.49
CA ILE A 69 -0.71 -11.88 4.45
C ILE A 69 -1.78 -12.79 5.09
N ARG A 70 -2.44 -13.63 4.30
CA ARG A 70 -3.42 -14.61 4.76
C ARG A 70 -2.82 -15.57 5.78
N ASN A 71 -1.65 -16.12 5.50
CA ASN A 71 -0.95 -17.03 6.41
C ASN A 71 -0.48 -16.31 7.68
N ALA A 72 -0.02 -15.06 7.57
CA ALA A 72 0.38 -14.26 8.74
C ALA A 72 -0.80 -13.95 9.68
N LEU A 73 -2.03 -13.91 9.16
CA LEU A 73 -3.25 -13.68 9.94
C LEU A 73 -3.97 -14.97 10.34
N GLN A 74 -3.46 -16.14 9.96
CA GLN A 74 -4.14 -17.41 10.22
C GLN A 74 -4.41 -17.65 11.72
N GLU A 75 -3.46 -17.30 12.60
CA GLU A 75 -3.59 -17.47 14.05
C GLU A 75 -4.64 -16.53 14.68
N SER A 76 -5.05 -15.46 13.99
CA SER A 76 -6.10 -14.54 14.44
C SER A 76 -7.50 -15.13 14.35
N GLY A 77 -7.67 -16.26 13.66
CA GLY A 77 -8.97 -16.89 13.40
C GLY A 77 -9.86 -16.14 12.39
N CYS A 78 -9.38 -15.01 11.85
CA CYS A 78 -10.12 -14.21 10.88
C CYS A 78 -9.98 -14.82 9.47
N LEU A 79 -11.06 -14.79 8.70
CA LEU A 79 -11.02 -15.11 7.28
C LEU A 79 -10.60 -13.85 6.50
N VAL A 80 -9.51 -13.96 5.75
CA VAL A 80 -9.03 -12.91 4.86
C VAL A 80 -9.56 -13.17 3.46
N ASP A 81 -10.43 -12.29 2.97
CA ASP A 81 -10.94 -12.31 1.61
C ASP A 81 -10.13 -11.37 0.71
N LYS A 82 -10.16 -11.62 -0.60
CA LYS A 82 -9.58 -10.73 -1.62
C LYS A 82 -10.61 -10.35 -2.68
N GLY A 83 -10.54 -9.11 -3.15
CA GLY A 83 -11.43 -8.56 -4.17
C GLY A 83 -11.68 -7.08 -3.96
N GLU A 84 -12.08 -6.38 -5.01
CA GLU A 84 -12.32 -4.93 -4.94
C GLU A 84 -13.36 -4.56 -3.88
N ILE A 85 -12.99 -3.65 -2.97
CA ILE A 85 -13.90 -3.09 -1.96
C ILE A 85 -14.36 -1.70 -2.40
N LYS A 86 -15.55 -1.63 -3.00
CA LYS A 86 -16.18 -0.37 -3.39
C LYS A 86 -16.41 0.53 -2.17
N GLY A 87 -16.13 1.82 -2.33
CA GLY A 87 -16.20 2.80 -1.25
C GLY A 87 -14.92 2.90 -0.42
N ALA A 88 -13.98 1.95 -0.53
CA ALA A 88 -12.66 2.12 0.08
C ALA A 88 -11.75 3.01 -0.79
N TYR A 89 -10.74 3.64 -0.16
CA TYR A 89 -9.75 4.40 -0.91
C TYR A 89 -8.79 3.48 -1.68
N CYS A 90 -8.26 4.00 -2.79
CA CYS A 90 -7.37 3.27 -3.71
C CYS A 90 -7.87 1.85 -4.02
N PRO A 91 -9.10 1.69 -4.53
CA PRO A 91 -9.68 0.38 -4.80
C PRO A 91 -8.86 -0.37 -5.86
N GLY A 92 -8.83 -1.69 -5.76
CA GLY A 92 -8.21 -2.57 -6.74
C GLY A 92 -8.65 -4.02 -6.61
N ASP A 93 -8.45 -4.81 -7.67
CA ASP A 93 -8.90 -6.20 -7.78
C ASP A 93 -8.34 -7.13 -6.69
N PHE A 94 -7.27 -6.72 -6.02
CA PHE A 94 -6.56 -7.45 -4.95
C PHE A 94 -6.54 -6.70 -3.63
N ASP A 95 -7.59 -5.94 -3.34
CA ASP A 95 -7.82 -5.45 -1.99
C ASP A 95 -8.06 -6.64 -1.06
N LEU A 96 -7.48 -6.62 0.14
CA LEU A 96 -7.74 -7.63 1.17
C LEU A 96 -8.67 -7.07 2.24
N SER A 97 -9.59 -7.92 2.68
CA SER A 97 -10.63 -7.55 3.62
C SER A 97 -10.90 -8.63 4.66
N ILE A 98 -11.45 -8.22 5.80
CA ILE A 98 -12.05 -9.09 6.81
C ILE A 98 -13.46 -8.56 7.03
N ASN A 99 -14.47 -9.44 7.01
CA ASN A 99 -15.88 -9.05 7.12
C ASN A 99 -16.31 -7.97 6.11
N GLY A 100 -15.72 -7.98 4.91
CA GLY A 100 -16.01 -7.01 3.84
C GLY A 100 -15.44 -5.60 4.05
N LEU A 101 -14.61 -5.40 5.08
CA LEU A 101 -13.90 -4.14 5.35
C LEU A 101 -12.45 -4.26 4.88
N LYS A 102 -12.03 -3.34 4.01
CA LYS A 102 -10.67 -3.30 3.48
C LYS A 102 -9.68 -2.95 4.58
N PHE A 103 -8.60 -3.72 4.68
CA PHE A 103 -7.45 -3.39 5.54
C PHE A 103 -6.14 -3.34 4.76
N CYS A 104 -6.11 -3.84 3.52
CA CYS A 104 -4.89 -3.87 2.72
C CYS A 104 -5.20 -3.63 1.24
N GLY A 105 -4.30 -2.94 0.55
CA GLY A 105 -4.30 -2.83 -0.90
C GLY A 105 -2.95 -3.27 -1.47
N ILE A 106 -3.00 -4.01 -2.58
CA ILE A 106 -1.80 -4.55 -3.24
C ILE A 106 -1.59 -3.85 -4.59
N ALA A 107 -0.35 -3.50 -4.89
CA ALA A 107 0.09 -2.91 -6.14
C ALA A 107 1.30 -3.66 -6.70
N GLN A 108 1.54 -3.53 -8.01
CA GLN A 108 2.72 -4.10 -8.64
C GLN A 108 3.46 -3.06 -9.47
N ARG A 109 4.80 -3.10 -9.42
CA ARG A 109 5.69 -2.39 -10.34
C ARG A 109 6.62 -3.37 -11.03
N ARG A 110 6.72 -3.32 -12.36
CA ARG A 110 7.65 -4.16 -13.13
C ARG A 110 8.78 -3.30 -13.71
N GLN A 111 9.98 -3.83 -13.67
CA GLN A 111 11.20 -3.30 -14.29
C GLN A 111 11.74 -4.34 -15.28
N THR A 112 12.86 -4.03 -15.94
CA THR A 112 13.45 -4.92 -16.95
C THR A 112 13.77 -6.30 -16.39
N ASN A 113 14.44 -6.36 -15.22
CA ASN A 113 14.98 -7.60 -14.65
C ASN A 113 14.26 -8.08 -13.39
N ALA A 114 13.38 -7.26 -12.82
CA ALA A 114 12.70 -7.55 -11.56
C ALA A 114 11.28 -6.99 -11.57
N TYR A 115 10.44 -7.52 -10.69
CA TYR A 115 9.18 -6.91 -10.34
C TYR A 115 9.05 -6.80 -8.83
N ILE A 116 8.22 -5.85 -8.39
CA ILE A 116 7.98 -5.54 -7.00
C ILE A 116 6.48 -5.66 -6.78
N VAL A 117 6.06 -6.57 -5.89
CA VAL A 117 4.70 -6.64 -5.38
C VAL A 117 4.68 -5.93 -4.04
N GLN A 118 3.84 -4.92 -3.90
CA GLN A 118 3.81 -4.01 -2.76
C GLN A 118 2.44 -4.06 -2.11
N ALA A 119 2.39 -4.07 -0.79
CA ALA A 119 1.15 -3.95 -0.03
C ALA A 119 1.29 -2.83 1.00
N PHE A 120 0.22 -2.06 1.17
CA PHE A 120 0.02 -1.31 2.41
C PHE A 120 -1.00 -2.07 3.25
N VAL A 121 -0.80 -2.11 4.56
CA VAL A 121 -1.66 -2.77 5.54
C VAL A 121 -1.98 -1.76 6.62
N VAL A 122 -3.27 -1.42 6.77
CA VAL A 122 -3.76 -0.62 7.88
C VAL A 122 -3.75 -1.52 9.11
N ALA A 123 -2.71 -1.41 9.92
CA ALA A 123 -2.49 -2.31 11.05
C ALA A 123 -3.08 -1.74 12.34
N GLU A 124 -2.91 -0.44 12.58
CA GLU A 124 -3.28 0.21 13.85
C GLU A 124 -4.04 1.52 13.63
N GLY A 125 -4.75 1.97 14.66
CA GLY A 125 -5.61 3.15 14.62
C GLY A 125 -6.86 2.94 13.77
N SER A 126 -7.55 4.01 13.38
CA SER A 126 -8.83 3.88 12.69
C SER A 126 -8.73 3.86 11.17
N GLY A 127 -9.32 2.85 10.52
CA GLY A 127 -9.50 2.85 9.07
C GLY A 127 -10.48 3.94 8.60
N LYS A 128 -11.48 4.26 9.43
CA LYS A 128 -12.47 5.32 9.16
C LYS A 128 -11.83 6.70 9.08
N GLU A 129 -10.97 7.06 10.03
CA GLU A 129 -10.27 8.37 10.03
C GLU A 129 -9.41 8.53 8.77
N ARG A 130 -8.73 7.46 8.34
CA ARG A 130 -7.95 7.45 7.09
C ARG A 130 -8.84 7.57 5.86
N ALA A 131 -10.01 6.92 5.84
CA ALA A 131 -10.98 7.08 4.77
C ALA A 131 -11.51 8.53 4.68
N GLN A 132 -11.79 9.15 5.83
CA GLN A 132 -12.23 10.55 5.91
C GLN A 132 -11.15 11.53 5.42
N LEU A 133 -9.87 11.27 5.74
CA LEU A 133 -8.74 12.06 5.23
C LEU A 133 -8.67 11.99 3.70
N VAL A 134 -8.79 10.78 3.12
CA VAL A 134 -8.77 10.62 1.66
C VAL A 134 -10.01 11.20 0.99
N ARG A 135 -11.20 11.07 1.59
CA ARG A 135 -12.41 11.74 1.09
C ARG A 135 -12.21 13.25 1.05
N SER A 136 -11.70 13.83 2.13
CA SER A 136 -11.43 15.27 2.24
C SER A 136 -10.41 15.75 1.19
N PHE A 137 -9.43 14.90 0.85
CA PHE A 137 -8.53 15.15 -0.27
C PHE A 137 -9.30 15.22 -1.60
N TYR A 138 -10.15 14.23 -1.91
CA TYR A 138 -10.91 14.23 -3.17
C TYR A 138 -11.97 15.32 -3.27
N ASP A 139 -12.62 15.71 -2.16
CA ASP A 139 -13.56 16.83 -2.11
C ASP A 139 -12.93 18.14 -2.58
N ARG A 140 -11.61 18.29 -2.38
CA ARG A 140 -10.81 19.45 -2.82
C ARG A 140 -10.18 19.23 -4.19
N ALA A 141 -9.62 18.04 -4.42
CA ALA A 141 -8.87 17.76 -5.63
C ALA A 141 -9.77 17.67 -6.86
N ALA A 142 -10.95 17.06 -6.72
CA ALA A 142 -11.83 16.72 -7.84
C ALA A 142 -12.94 17.76 -8.11
N ILE A 143 -12.73 19.03 -7.75
CA ILE A 143 -13.72 20.10 -7.99
C ILE A 143 -14.02 20.19 -9.50
N GLY A 144 -15.31 20.09 -9.84
CA GLY A 144 -15.78 20.15 -11.24
C GLY A 144 -15.59 18.86 -12.05
N GLU A 145 -15.04 17.79 -11.45
CA GLU A 145 -14.87 16.49 -12.08
C GLU A 145 -16.04 15.55 -11.78
N GLY A 146 -16.38 14.68 -12.74
CA GLY A 146 -17.37 13.63 -12.53
C GLY A 146 -16.86 12.50 -11.62
N PRO A 147 -17.76 11.69 -11.02
CA PRO A 147 -17.41 10.62 -10.07
C PRO A 147 -16.62 9.47 -10.69
N PHE A 148 -16.45 9.43 -12.01
CA PHE A 148 -15.70 8.38 -12.71
C PHE A 148 -14.19 8.65 -12.77
N ASN A 149 -13.74 9.87 -12.43
CA ASN A 149 -12.33 10.26 -12.56
C ASN A 149 -11.51 10.06 -11.28
N HIS A 150 -12.16 9.71 -10.17
CA HIS A 150 -11.54 9.45 -8.87
C HIS A 150 -12.38 8.47 -8.05
N PRO A 151 -11.80 7.76 -7.06
CA PRO A 151 -12.57 6.91 -6.16
C PRO A 151 -13.56 7.70 -5.30
N VAL A 152 -14.80 7.21 -5.21
CA VAL A 152 -15.79 7.70 -4.24
C VAL A 152 -15.56 6.97 -2.92
N VAL A 153 -15.02 7.67 -1.91
CA VAL A 153 -14.62 7.08 -0.62
C VAL A 153 -15.71 7.26 0.44
N THR A 154 -16.05 6.18 1.15
CA THR A 154 -17.01 6.16 2.26
C THR A 154 -16.31 5.77 3.57
N ASP A 155 -16.94 6.12 4.69
CA ASP A 155 -16.35 6.02 6.04
C ASP A 155 -16.42 4.60 6.61
N ASP A 156 -17.14 3.69 5.94
CA ASP A 156 -17.59 2.39 6.44
C ASP A 156 -17.00 1.20 5.66
N ARG A 157 -15.95 1.43 4.87
CA ARG A 157 -15.36 0.40 3.97
C ARG A 157 -13.90 0.10 4.21
N THR A 158 -13.26 0.81 5.14
CA THR A 158 -11.87 0.58 5.55
C THR A 158 -11.80 0.46 7.06
N ALA A 159 -11.06 -0.54 7.55
CA ALA A 159 -10.76 -0.73 8.97
C ALA A 159 -9.33 -1.26 9.14
N SER A 160 -8.76 -1.11 10.33
CA SER A 160 -7.42 -1.62 10.67
C SER A 160 -7.47 -3.07 11.15
N LEU A 161 -6.32 -3.74 11.17
CA LEU A 161 -6.20 -5.05 11.82
C LEU A 161 -6.52 -4.98 13.31
N GLU A 162 -6.16 -3.89 14.00
CA GLU A 162 -6.55 -3.63 15.39
C GLU A 162 -8.08 -3.61 15.58
N GLU A 163 -8.82 -3.00 14.64
CA GLU A 163 -10.29 -2.95 14.66
C GLU A 163 -10.94 -4.31 14.26
N LEU A 164 -10.31 -5.06 13.36
CA LEU A 164 -10.90 -6.23 12.69
C LEU A 164 -10.58 -7.58 13.35
N THR A 165 -9.55 -7.63 14.20
CA THR A 165 -9.02 -8.88 14.76
C THR A 165 -8.98 -8.85 16.28
N GLY A 166 -8.74 -10.01 16.89
CA GLY A 166 -8.46 -10.12 18.33
C GLY A 166 -7.06 -9.67 18.75
N LEU A 167 -6.24 -9.08 17.85
CA LEU A 167 -4.86 -8.68 18.15
C LEU A 167 -4.80 -7.46 19.09
N GLY A 168 -5.79 -6.57 19.02
CA GLY A 168 -5.88 -5.37 19.86
C GLY A 168 -4.71 -4.39 19.70
N PRO A 169 -4.43 -3.56 20.72
CA PRO A 169 -3.31 -2.62 20.69
C PRO A 169 -1.97 -3.32 20.43
N GLY A 170 -1.19 -2.81 19.47
CA GLY A 170 0.06 -3.44 19.03
C GLY A 170 -0.11 -4.44 17.88
N ALA A 171 -1.28 -4.47 17.24
CA ALA A 171 -1.56 -5.30 16.06
C ALA A 171 -0.48 -5.15 14.96
N GLY A 172 0.11 -3.96 14.78
CA GLY A 172 1.17 -3.74 13.81
C GLY A 172 2.42 -4.56 14.12
N ARG A 173 2.86 -4.59 15.38
CA ARG A 173 4.02 -5.39 15.78
C ARG A 173 3.74 -6.89 15.67
N LEU A 174 2.58 -7.34 16.15
CA LEU A 174 2.19 -8.75 16.09
C LEU A 174 2.08 -9.24 14.63
N PHE A 175 1.51 -8.42 13.76
CA PHE A 175 1.42 -8.71 12.33
C PHE A 175 2.81 -8.80 11.67
N VAL A 176 3.72 -7.85 11.95
CA VAL A 176 5.09 -7.90 11.43
C VAL A 176 5.81 -9.16 11.89
N ASP A 177 5.69 -9.53 13.16
CA ASP A 177 6.31 -10.74 13.70
C ASP A 177 5.73 -12.01 13.07
N ALA A 178 4.42 -12.04 12.79
CA ALA A 178 3.78 -13.14 12.06
C ALA A 178 4.24 -13.23 10.60
N VAL A 179 4.34 -12.11 9.88
CA VAL A 179 4.88 -12.07 8.51
C VAL A 179 6.31 -12.62 8.48
N LYS A 180 7.16 -12.22 9.43
CA LYS A 180 8.52 -12.75 9.54
C LYS A 180 8.53 -14.26 9.78
N ARG A 181 7.66 -14.79 10.67
CA ARG A 181 7.54 -16.24 10.88
C ARG A 181 7.18 -16.98 9.58
N VAL A 182 6.20 -16.48 8.83
CA VAL A 182 5.77 -17.11 7.57
C VAL A 182 6.91 -17.14 6.56
N VAL A 183 7.67 -16.05 6.42
CA VAL A 183 8.83 -16.01 5.51
C VAL A 183 9.92 -16.98 5.97
N LEU A 184 10.28 -16.97 7.25
CA LEU A 184 11.34 -17.84 7.79
C LEU A 184 10.98 -19.33 7.69
N MET A 185 9.70 -19.70 7.75
CA MET A 185 9.27 -21.09 7.57
C MET A 185 9.41 -21.59 6.12
N GLN A 186 9.57 -20.69 5.14
CA GLN A 186 9.69 -21.03 3.72
C GLN A 186 11.13 -21.04 3.22
N GLU A 187 12.08 -20.59 4.03
CA GLU A 187 13.49 -20.42 3.66
C GLU A 187 14.39 -21.39 4.42
N THR A 188 15.48 -21.84 3.80
CA THR A 188 16.51 -22.63 4.49
C THR A 188 17.48 -21.70 5.22
N GLU A 189 18.15 -22.21 6.25
CA GLU A 189 19.20 -21.44 6.95
C GLU A 189 20.33 -21.01 6.00
N GLU A 190 20.71 -21.86 5.04
CA GLU A 190 21.71 -21.50 4.04
C GLU A 190 21.23 -20.34 3.15
N ALA A 191 20.00 -20.39 2.65
CA ALA A 191 19.44 -19.34 1.79
C ALA A 191 19.35 -17.99 2.51
N LEU A 192 18.97 -18.01 3.79
CA LEU A 192 18.91 -16.80 4.62
C LEU A 192 20.30 -16.17 4.81
N ARG A 193 21.33 -16.98 5.08
CA ARG A 193 22.71 -16.48 5.22
C ARG A 193 23.24 -15.90 3.91
N GLU A 194 22.99 -16.57 2.79
CA GLU A 194 23.37 -16.05 1.47
C GLU A 194 22.67 -14.72 1.15
N ALA A 195 21.37 -14.62 1.44
CA ALA A 195 20.60 -13.40 1.25
C ALA A 195 21.12 -12.24 2.13
N GLU A 196 21.48 -12.52 3.39
CA GLU A 196 22.06 -11.52 4.30
C GLU A 196 23.41 -11.00 3.78
N ILE A 197 24.28 -11.88 3.28
CA ILE A 197 25.58 -11.50 2.69
C ILE A 197 25.39 -10.61 1.45
N GLN A 198 24.37 -10.88 0.63
CA GLN A 198 24.09 -10.11 -0.58
C GLN A 198 23.24 -8.85 -0.34
N LEU A 199 22.72 -8.65 0.88
CA LEU A 199 21.84 -7.54 1.18
C LEU A 199 22.61 -6.21 1.16
N CYS A 200 22.43 -5.45 0.09
CA CYS A 200 22.95 -4.10 -0.04
C CYS A 200 21.78 -3.11 0.03
N LEU A 201 21.64 -2.43 1.18
CA LEU A 201 20.68 -1.34 1.33
C LEU A 201 21.28 -0.02 0.84
N PRO A 202 20.51 0.83 0.13
CA PRO A 202 21.00 2.12 -0.31
C PRO A 202 21.34 3.01 0.90
N ALA A 203 22.42 3.79 0.78
CA ALA A 203 22.77 4.81 1.76
C ALA A 203 21.72 5.93 1.81
N SER A 204 21.61 6.61 2.95
CA SER A 204 20.64 7.70 3.14
C SER A 204 20.74 8.79 2.06
N GLU A 205 21.94 9.12 1.60
CA GLU A 205 22.16 10.08 0.51
C GLU A 205 21.52 9.61 -0.82
N GLN A 206 21.71 8.34 -1.18
CA GLN A 206 21.12 7.74 -2.38
C GLN A 206 19.58 7.75 -2.30
N ILE A 207 19.03 7.55 -1.09
CA ILE A 207 17.58 7.64 -0.86
C ILE A 207 17.10 9.08 -1.07
N LEU A 208 17.79 10.07 -0.50
CA LEU A 208 17.43 11.48 -0.64
C LEU A 208 17.53 11.98 -2.09
N ASP A 209 18.55 11.54 -2.83
CA ASP A 209 18.69 11.83 -4.26
C ASP A 209 17.53 11.25 -5.06
N MET A 210 17.14 10.01 -4.78
CA MET A 210 15.97 9.39 -5.40
C MET A 210 14.69 10.17 -5.11
N VAL A 211 14.50 10.63 -3.86
CA VAL A 211 13.36 11.47 -3.48
C VAL A 211 13.34 12.77 -4.29
N ASN A 212 14.49 13.44 -4.43
CA ASN A 212 14.61 14.67 -5.22
C ASN A 212 14.28 14.45 -6.70
N VAL A 213 14.74 13.35 -7.29
CA VAL A 213 14.41 12.98 -8.67
C VAL A 213 12.90 12.76 -8.82
N LEU A 214 12.26 12.05 -7.90
CA LEU A 214 10.82 11.78 -7.95
C LEU A 214 10.01 13.07 -7.80
N ARG A 215 10.40 13.97 -6.88
CA ARG A 215 9.75 15.27 -6.70
C ARG A 215 9.81 16.12 -7.98
N LYS A 216 10.98 16.23 -8.61
CA LYS A 216 11.14 16.99 -9.86
C LYS A 216 10.32 16.40 -11.01
N ARG A 217 10.26 15.07 -11.10
CA ARG A 217 9.60 14.37 -12.20
C ARG A 217 8.08 14.37 -12.08
N TYR A 218 7.54 14.31 -10.86
CA TYR A 218 6.12 14.12 -10.59
C TYR A 218 5.52 15.24 -9.74
N ALA A 219 6.12 16.44 -9.78
CA ALA A 219 5.57 17.61 -9.11
C ALA A 219 4.14 17.86 -9.59
N ILE A 220 3.24 18.16 -8.64
CA ILE A 220 1.92 18.68 -8.97
C ILE A 220 2.15 20.07 -9.54
N GLN A 221 1.64 20.31 -10.75
CA GLN A 221 1.68 21.64 -11.36
C GLN A 221 0.64 22.50 -10.65
N SER A 222 1.11 23.57 -10.04
CA SER A 222 0.29 24.64 -9.46
C SER A 222 -0.33 25.50 -10.54
#